data_AF-A0A9E0VF59-F1
#
_entry.id   AF-A0A9E0VF59-F1
#
_cell.length_a   1.000
_cell.length_b   1.000
_cell.length_c   1.000
_cell.angle_alpha   90.00
_cell.angle_beta   90.00
_cell.angle_gamma   90.00
#
_symmetry.space_group_name_H-M   'P 1'
#
loop_
_entity.id
_entity.type
_entity.pdbx_description
1 polymer ?
#
loop_
_entity_poly.entity_id
_entity_poly.type
_entity_poly.pdbx_seq_one_letter_code
_entity_poly.pdbx_strand_id
1 'polypeptide(L)'
;MWECGNCREQLADKYRHCWNCGKPRPDGEETAAPVSFGKLKLDRAGIEKAPAAVEAPSPKTEIPPAAEIPPAAETTGEETSAPAEIAPFGSAFYREEKPPSKLGAVVFPVLWLAAVAATAVFSYYSYRKTADFENRLAAEQANLSGPAKQFEFAPNAPRAKNAAIKAKVLPLVAATRELDGLYNRLPDDLRPLNADEVKTILWLDCKPREAGRYEEDGSPAYRDVCNAYLVDRESAKIVKVQDFLGEPPPLKKQWAGNYASGKVLPEALIAYIRENQPEAERGPIRFASDSPDHHIWFKSETLYSTIVLALLGAVGLGWLVFRIKSLF
;
A
#
# COMPACT_ATOMS: atom_id res chain seq x y z
N MET A 1 -3.38 -10.87 -22.32
CA MET A 1 -2.22 -10.06 -21.90
C MET A 1 -2.54 -8.61 -22.14
N TRP A 2 -2.25 -7.74 -21.18
CA TRP A 2 -2.50 -6.30 -21.24
C TRP A 2 -1.20 -5.58 -21.55
N GLU A 3 -1.22 -4.59 -22.43
CA GLU A 3 -0.01 -3.83 -22.78
C GLU A 3 0.00 -2.52 -21.99
N CYS A 4 1.10 -2.24 -21.28
CA CYS A 4 1.22 -0.98 -20.55
C CYS A 4 1.29 0.20 -21.53
N GLY A 5 0.39 1.17 -21.39
CA GLY A 5 0.35 2.34 -22.28
C GLY A 5 1.58 3.26 -22.24
N ASN A 6 2.46 3.10 -21.25
CA ASN A 6 3.70 3.90 -21.13
C ASN A 6 4.93 3.13 -21.62
N CYS A 7 5.08 1.87 -21.19
CA CYS A 7 6.29 1.05 -21.41
C CYS A 7 6.13 0.00 -22.53
N ARG A 8 4.90 -0.25 -23.00
CA ARG A 8 4.52 -1.31 -23.95
C ARG A 8 4.86 -2.74 -23.52
N GLU A 9 5.19 -2.94 -22.24
CA GLU A 9 5.44 -4.28 -21.70
C GLU A 9 4.11 -5.05 -21.52
N GLN A 10 4.13 -6.35 -21.82
CA GLN A 10 2.97 -7.21 -21.66
C GLN A 10 2.83 -7.67 -20.21
N LEU A 11 1.70 -7.32 -19.59
CA LEU A 11 1.33 -7.65 -18.24
C LEU A 11 0.27 -8.77 -18.25
N ALA A 12 0.46 -9.76 -17.39
CA ALA A 12 -0.52 -10.82 -17.17
C ALA A 12 -1.83 -10.31 -16.53
N ASP A 13 -1.73 -9.21 -15.76
CA ASP A 13 -2.83 -8.63 -15.00
C ASP A 13 -2.97 -7.12 -15.30
N LYS A 14 -4.18 -6.69 -15.66
CA LYS A 14 -4.54 -5.30 -16.02
C LYS A 14 -4.30 -4.31 -14.88
N TYR A 15 -4.37 -4.79 -13.64
CA TYR A 15 -4.33 -3.95 -12.45
C TYR A 15 -2.96 -3.95 -11.76
N ARG A 16 -2.00 -4.75 -12.26
CA ARG A 16 -0.60 -4.61 -11.87
C ARG A 16 -0.03 -3.37 -12.54
N HIS A 17 0.46 -2.42 -11.75
CA HIS A 17 1.28 -1.33 -12.28
C HIS A 17 2.47 -1.91 -13.10
N CYS A 18 2.79 -1.35 -14.28
CA CYS A 18 4.08 -1.64 -14.95
C CYS A 18 5.18 -1.10 -14.03
N TRP A 19 5.75 -1.98 -13.21
CA TRP A 19 6.80 -1.67 -12.24
C TRP A 19 8.02 -1.03 -12.91
N ASN A 20 8.24 -1.29 -14.21
CA ASN A 20 9.35 -0.76 -14.97
C ASN A 20 9.25 0.74 -15.31
N CYS A 21 8.04 1.31 -15.44
CA CYS A 21 7.95 2.69 -15.94
C CYS A 21 7.58 3.75 -14.92
N GLY A 22 7.06 3.40 -13.74
CA GLY A 22 6.86 4.31 -12.59
C GLY A 22 6.05 5.60 -12.82
N LYS A 23 5.65 5.89 -14.06
CA LYS A 23 5.06 7.15 -14.48
C LYS A 23 3.55 7.00 -14.63
N PRO A 24 2.76 8.01 -14.22
CA PRO A 24 1.33 8.05 -14.51
C PRO A 24 1.10 7.95 -16.01
N ARG A 25 -0.05 7.37 -16.38
CA ARG A 25 -0.53 7.30 -17.77
C ARG A 25 -0.52 8.74 -18.33
N PRO A 26 0.04 9.01 -19.52
CA PRO A 26 -0.10 10.33 -20.12
C PRO A 26 -1.60 10.59 -20.30
N ASP A 27 -2.08 11.66 -19.69
CA ASP A 27 -3.47 12.06 -19.72
C ASP A 27 -3.86 12.24 -21.19
N GLY A 28 -4.61 11.27 -21.71
CA GLY A 28 -5.35 11.49 -22.94
C GLY A 28 -6.32 12.62 -22.64
N GLU A 29 -6.22 13.70 -23.40
CA GLU A 29 -7.07 14.90 -23.35
C GLU A 29 -8.54 14.47 -23.30
N GLU A 30 -9.08 14.36 -22.10
CA GLU A 30 -10.47 14.03 -21.86
C GLU A 30 -11.23 15.32 -22.19
N THR A 31 -11.79 15.39 -23.40
CA THR A 31 -12.69 16.46 -23.82
C THR A 31 -13.91 16.48 -22.90
N ALA A 32 -13.79 17.17 -21.78
CA ALA A 32 -14.90 17.50 -20.91
C ALA A 32 -15.81 18.47 -21.67
N ALA A 33 -17.05 18.04 -21.93
CA ALA A 33 -18.09 18.92 -22.44
C ALA A 33 -18.26 20.12 -21.49
N PRO A 34 -18.40 21.36 -22.02
CA PRO A 34 -18.53 22.54 -21.18
C PRO A 34 -19.83 22.47 -20.39
N VAL A 35 -19.70 22.42 -19.06
CA VAL A 35 -20.80 22.62 -18.11
C VAL A 35 -21.24 24.08 -18.24
N SER A 36 -22.46 24.30 -18.72
CA SER A 36 -23.06 25.63 -18.82
C SER A 36 -23.45 26.14 -17.44
N PHE A 37 -22.62 27.01 -16.86
CA PHE A 37 -23.03 27.79 -15.70
C PHE A 37 -23.96 28.92 -16.12
N GLY A 38 -25.11 29.00 -15.43
CA GLY A 38 -26.12 30.03 -15.61
C GLY A 38 -25.54 31.44 -15.52
N LYS A 39 -25.96 32.29 -16.45
CA LYS A 39 -25.59 33.70 -16.59
C LYS A 39 -25.83 34.48 -15.28
N LEU A 40 -24.76 34.79 -14.56
CA LEU A 40 -24.71 36.01 -13.74
C LEU A 40 -24.34 37.17 -14.67
N LYS A 41 -25.28 38.10 -14.89
CA LYS A 41 -25.01 39.37 -15.57
C LYS A 41 -24.12 40.22 -14.67
N LEU A 42 -22.87 40.41 -15.07
CA LEU A 42 -22.04 41.50 -14.59
C LEU A 42 -21.79 42.42 -15.79
N ASP A 43 -22.37 43.61 -15.75
CA ASP A 43 -22.16 44.65 -16.76
C ASP A 43 -20.73 45.19 -16.62
N ARG A 44 -19.88 44.91 -17.61
CA ARG A 44 -18.56 45.55 -17.74
C ARG A 44 -18.39 46.06 -19.17
N ALA A 45 -18.54 47.37 -19.30
CA ALA A 45 -18.29 48.10 -20.53
C ALA A 45 -16.79 48.10 -20.86
N GLY A 46 -16.49 47.95 -22.16
CA GLY A 46 -15.24 48.37 -22.79
C GLY A 46 -14.13 47.33 -22.84
N ILE A 47 -14.18 46.40 -23.81
CA ILE A 47 -12.99 45.74 -24.36
C ILE A 47 -13.14 45.66 -25.89
N GLU A 48 -12.09 46.12 -26.58
CA GLU A 48 -11.93 46.17 -28.03
C GLU A 48 -12.03 44.79 -28.71
N LYS A 49 -12.51 44.85 -29.95
CA LYS A 49 -12.85 43.72 -30.82
C LYS A 49 -11.58 43.10 -31.41
N ALA A 50 -11.25 41.88 -31.02
CA ALA A 50 -10.20 41.08 -31.66
C ALA A 50 -10.66 40.55 -33.04
N PRO A 51 -9.74 40.39 -34.02
CA PRO A 51 -10.07 39.92 -35.37
C PRO A 51 -10.37 38.41 -35.40
N ALA A 52 -11.20 38.04 -36.38
CA ALA A 52 -11.74 36.71 -36.60
C ALA A 52 -10.64 35.66 -36.87
N ALA A 53 -10.70 34.55 -36.16
CA ALA A 53 -9.89 33.37 -36.41
C ALA A 53 -10.37 32.64 -37.67
N VAL A 54 -9.44 32.33 -38.56
CA VAL A 54 -9.63 31.53 -39.77
C VAL A 54 -9.70 30.06 -39.36
N GLU A 55 -10.81 29.39 -39.67
CA GLU A 55 -10.99 27.95 -39.49
C GLU A 55 -10.05 27.18 -40.43
N ALA A 56 -9.18 26.36 -39.85
CA ALA A 56 -8.40 25.37 -40.58
C ALA A 56 -9.21 24.07 -40.74
N PRO A 57 -9.17 23.40 -41.90
CA PRO A 57 -9.92 22.17 -42.13
C PRO A 57 -9.33 20.99 -41.36
N SER A 58 -10.18 20.29 -40.61
CA SER A 58 -9.86 19.06 -39.89
C SER A 58 -9.43 17.93 -40.85
N PRO A 59 -8.37 17.17 -40.52
CA PRO A 59 -7.96 16.00 -41.30
C PRO A 59 -8.94 14.84 -41.08
N LYS A 60 -9.43 14.27 -42.19
CA LYS A 60 -10.20 13.02 -42.20
C LYS A 60 -9.30 11.89 -41.71
N THR A 61 -9.64 11.34 -40.54
CA THR A 61 -9.01 10.12 -40.03
C THR A 61 -9.69 8.92 -40.68
N GLU A 62 -8.98 8.23 -41.58
CA GLU A 62 -9.39 6.93 -42.11
C GLU A 62 -9.28 5.88 -40.99
N ILE A 63 -10.42 5.30 -40.62
CA ILE A 63 -10.51 4.19 -39.68
C ILE A 63 -10.23 2.90 -40.47
N PRO A 64 -9.18 2.13 -40.16
CA PRO A 64 -8.94 0.85 -40.82
C PRO A 64 -10.05 -0.16 -40.47
N PRO A 65 -10.43 -1.05 -41.39
CA PRO A 65 -11.49 -2.02 -41.19
C PRO A 65 -11.15 -2.99 -40.05
N ALA A 66 -12.15 -3.27 -39.23
CA ALA A 66 -12.09 -4.19 -38.11
C ALA A 66 -11.68 -5.59 -38.60
N ALA A 67 -10.59 -6.12 -38.05
CA ALA A 67 -10.19 -7.51 -38.27
C ALA A 67 -11.24 -8.44 -37.66
N GLU A 68 -11.83 -9.30 -38.49
CA GLU A 68 -12.73 -10.37 -38.08
C GLU A 68 -11.99 -11.32 -37.13
N ILE A 69 -12.52 -11.44 -35.91
CA ILE A 69 -12.05 -12.39 -34.91
C ILE A 69 -12.62 -13.76 -35.31
N PRO A 70 -11.78 -14.79 -35.53
CA PRO A 70 -12.27 -16.11 -35.88
C PRO A 70 -13.12 -16.70 -34.73
N PRO A 71 -14.17 -17.48 -35.04
CA PRO A 71 -15.01 -18.11 -34.04
C PRO A 71 -14.18 -19.06 -33.17
N ALA A 72 -14.34 -18.92 -31.85
CA ALA A 72 -13.75 -19.83 -30.87
C ALA A 72 -14.23 -21.25 -31.15
N ALA A 73 -13.29 -22.16 -31.33
CA ALA A 73 -13.57 -23.59 -31.50
C ALA A 73 -14.29 -24.12 -30.24
N GLU A 74 -15.50 -24.64 -30.44
CA GLU A 74 -16.21 -25.45 -29.45
C GLU A 74 -15.38 -26.70 -29.15
N THR A 75 -14.70 -26.69 -28.00
CA THR A 75 -14.16 -27.92 -27.41
C THR A 75 -15.33 -28.76 -26.92
N THR A 76 -15.63 -29.79 -27.71
CA THR A 76 -16.62 -30.82 -27.45
C THR A 76 -16.30 -31.49 -26.12
N GLY A 77 -17.30 -31.59 -25.25
CA GLY A 77 -17.18 -32.14 -23.92
C GLY A 77 -16.63 -33.56 -23.94
N GLU A 78 -15.49 -33.75 -23.30
CA GLU A 78 -14.95 -35.05 -22.95
C GLU A 78 -15.75 -35.56 -21.74
N GLU A 79 -16.60 -36.55 -22.02
CA GLU A 79 -17.42 -37.27 -21.05
C GLU A 79 -16.53 -37.85 -19.95
N THR A 80 -16.51 -37.16 -18.81
CA THR A 80 -15.73 -37.56 -17.64
C THR A 80 -16.37 -38.81 -17.04
N SER A 81 -15.87 -39.97 -17.46
CA SER A 81 -16.14 -41.24 -16.80
C SER A 81 -15.84 -41.13 -15.31
N ALA A 82 -16.81 -41.54 -14.48
CA ALA A 82 -16.68 -41.52 -13.04
C ALA A 82 -15.41 -42.27 -12.61
N PRO A 83 -14.53 -41.68 -11.79
CA PRO A 83 -13.37 -42.39 -11.27
C PRO A 83 -13.87 -43.57 -10.47
N ALA A 84 -13.47 -44.78 -10.88
CA ALA A 84 -13.68 -45.99 -10.11
C ALA A 84 -13.22 -45.73 -8.67
N GLU A 85 -14.08 -46.06 -7.70
CA GLU A 85 -13.73 -46.17 -6.28
C GLU A 85 -12.62 -47.21 -6.13
N ILE A 86 -11.38 -46.78 -6.34
CA ILE A 86 -10.25 -47.44 -5.73
C ILE A 86 -10.45 -47.16 -4.25
N ALA A 87 -10.71 -48.20 -3.47
CA ALA A 87 -10.54 -48.17 -2.04
C ALA A 87 -9.06 -48.50 -1.73
N PRO A 88 -8.09 -47.58 -1.84
CA PRO A 88 -6.80 -47.83 -1.23
C PRO A 88 -7.00 -47.71 0.28
N PHE A 89 -6.22 -48.43 1.07
CA PHE A 89 -6.15 -48.36 2.54
C PHE A 89 -7.06 -49.26 3.35
N GLY A 90 -7.83 -50.17 2.75
CA GLY A 90 -8.34 -51.32 3.48
C GLY A 90 -7.23 -52.35 3.73
N SER A 91 -6.71 -52.43 4.96
CA SER A 91 -5.98 -53.58 5.56
C SER A 91 -4.44 -53.68 5.53
N ALA A 92 -3.67 -52.80 4.87
CA ALA A 92 -2.22 -53.01 4.71
C ALA A 92 -1.30 -52.55 5.87
N PHE A 93 -1.82 -52.01 6.97
CA PHE A 93 -0.96 -51.55 8.09
C PHE A 93 -1.44 -52.06 9.46
N TYR A 94 -1.66 -53.36 9.59
CA TYR A 94 -1.49 -54.00 10.91
C TYR A 94 0.01 -54.08 11.21
N ARG A 95 0.61 -52.93 11.50
CA ARG A 95 1.97 -52.86 11.99
C ARG A 95 1.91 -53.33 13.43
N GLU A 96 2.47 -54.51 13.69
CA GLU A 96 2.68 -55.02 15.05
C GLU A 96 3.39 -53.92 15.85
N GLU A 97 2.67 -53.27 16.76
CA GLU A 97 3.19 -52.15 17.52
C GLU A 97 4.24 -52.70 18.48
N LYS A 98 5.52 -52.59 18.10
CA LYS A 98 6.61 -52.84 19.04
C LYS A 98 6.38 -51.94 20.27
N PRO A 99 6.43 -52.51 21.48
CA PRO A 99 6.20 -51.74 22.70
C PRO A 99 7.16 -50.54 22.70
N PRO A 100 6.67 -49.33 23.04
CA PRO A 100 7.46 -48.12 22.96
C PRO A 100 8.74 -48.29 23.77
N SER A 101 9.88 -48.05 23.14
CA SER A 101 11.17 -48.11 23.82
C SER A 101 11.15 -47.16 25.03
N LYS A 102 11.74 -47.56 26.16
CA LYS A 102 11.87 -46.70 27.35
C LYS A 102 12.53 -45.35 27.03
N LEU A 103 13.38 -45.31 26.00
CA LEU A 103 13.99 -44.10 25.44
C LEU A 103 12.95 -43.15 24.83
N GLY A 104 11.99 -43.67 24.04
CA GLY A 104 10.95 -42.85 23.41
C GLY A 104 10.06 -42.10 24.41
N ALA A 105 9.87 -42.66 25.61
CA ALA A 105 9.09 -42.02 26.68
C ALA A 105 9.74 -40.75 27.25
N VAL A 106 11.07 -40.60 27.14
CA VAL A 106 11.82 -39.45 27.67
C VAL A 106 12.18 -38.46 26.57
N VAL A 107 12.51 -38.95 25.37
CA VAL A 107 12.94 -38.10 24.26
C VAL A 107 11.83 -37.14 23.83
N PHE A 108 10.59 -37.61 23.71
CA PHE A 108 9.47 -36.76 23.28
C PHE A 108 9.19 -35.55 24.21
N PRO A 109 9.03 -35.72 25.54
CA PRO A 109 8.78 -34.56 26.41
C PRO A 109 9.97 -33.60 26.46
N VAL A 110 11.20 -34.08 26.36
CA VAL A 110 12.40 -33.22 26.30
C VAL A 110 12.41 -32.38 25.02
N LEU A 111 12.16 -33.00 23.86
CA LEU A 111 12.07 -32.27 22.59
C LEU A 111 10.91 -31.28 22.57
N TRP A 112 9.75 -31.65 23.13
CA TRP A 112 8.61 -30.76 23.25
C TRP A 112 8.91 -29.55 24.15
N LEU A 113 9.50 -29.77 25.33
CA LEU A 113 9.94 -28.68 26.21
C LEU A 113 10.97 -27.77 25.54
N ALA A 114 11.93 -28.34 24.82
CA ALA A 114 12.91 -27.59 24.05
C ALA A 114 12.24 -26.74 22.95
N ALA A 115 11.25 -27.28 22.24
CA ALA A 115 10.49 -26.54 21.24
C ALA A 115 9.71 -25.37 21.87
N VAL A 116 9.00 -25.61 22.97
CA VAL A 116 8.27 -24.57 23.71
C VAL A 116 9.22 -23.46 24.19
N ALA A 117 10.36 -23.83 24.77
CA ALA A 117 11.37 -22.87 25.23
C ALA A 117 11.93 -22.04 24.07
N ALA A 118 12.28 -22.68 22.95
CA ALA A 118 12.80 -21.99 21.77
C ALA A 118 11.77 -21.01 21.19
N THR A 119 10.50 -21.42 21.07
CA THR A 119 9.44 -20.53 20.57
C THR A 119 9.18 -19.38 21.53
N ALA A 120 9.14 -19.62 22.85
CA ALA A 120 8.95 -18.57 23.85
C ALA A 120 10.09 -17.53 23.82
N VAL A 121 11.35 -17.99 23.70
CA VAL A 121 12.51 -17.12 23.56
C VAL A 121 12.43 -16.29 22.28
N PHE A 122 12.07 -16.91 21.15
CA PHE A 122 11.87 -16.20 19.88
C PHE A 122 10.78 -15.13 19.99
N SER A 123 9.60 -15.48 20.55
CA SER A 123 8.50 -14.53 20.77
C SER A 123 8.93 -13.36 21.65
N TYR A 124 9.68 -13.61 22.74
CA TYR A 124 10.17 -12.57 23.63
C TYR A 124 11.12 -11.59 22.93
N TYR A 125 12.08 -12.10 22.16
CA TYR A 125 13.02 -11.24 21.43
C TYR A 125 12.32 -10.45 20.31
N SER A 126 11.37 -11.08 19.58
CA SER A 126 10.58 -10.40 18.56
C SER A 126 9.71 -9.29 19.17
N TYR A 127 9.06 -9.57 20.31
CA TYR A 127 8.30 -8.57 21.07
C TYR A 127 9.18 -7.42 21.55
N ARG A 128 10.35 -7.70 22.14
CA ARG A 128 11.26 -6.64 22.62
C ARG A 128 11.74 -5.75 21.49
N LYS A 129 12.15 -6.33 20.36
CA LYS A 129 12.56 -5.55 19.18
C LYS A 129 11.43 -4.64 18.70
N THR A 130 10.20 -5.18 18.66
CA THR A 130 8.99 -4.44 18.30
C THR A 130 8.73 -3.30 19.29
N ALA A 131 8.74 -3.57 20.58
CA ALA A 131 8.49 -2.57 21.62
C ALA A 131 9.55 -1.47 21.63
N ASP A 132 10.84 -1.82 21.51
CA ASP A 132 11.94 -0.85 21.47
C ASP A 132 11.82 0.09 20.25
N PHE A 133 11.38 -0.43 19.11
CA PHE A 133 11.11 0.40 17.93
C PHE A 133 9.87 1.29 18.10
N GLU A 134 8.74 0.76 18.57
CA GLU A 134 7.54 1.57 18.82
C GLU A 134 7.82 2.69 19.83
N ASN A 135 8.62 2.42 20.85
CA ASN A 135 9.09 3.42 21.81
C ASN A 135 9.99 4.47 21.16
N ARG A 136 10.91 4.08 20.27
CA ARG A 136 11.73 5.02 19.49
C ARG A 136 10.89 5.90 18.59
N LEU A 137 9.98 5.32 17.81
CA LEU A 137 9.05 6.08 16.96
C LEU A 137 8.21 7.07 17.78
N ALA A 138 7.68 6.64 18.92
CA ALA A 138 6.91 7.51 19.81
C ALA A 138 7.75 8.67 20.34
N ALA A 139 9.01 8.42 20.71
CA ALA A 139 9.93 9.46 21.15
C ALA A 139 10.29 10.45 20.01
N GLU A 140 10.56 9.94 18.81
CA GLU A 140 10.81 10.77 17.63
C GLU A 140 9.59 11.63 17.27
N GLN A 141 8.39 11.04 17.24
CA GLN A 141 7.16 11.76 16.97
C GLN A 141 6.89 12.82 18.04
N ALA A 142 7.16 12.53 19.32
CA ALA A 142 7.05 13.51 20.39
C ALA A 142 8.01 14.69 20.17
N ASN A 143 9.27 14.41 19.79
CA ASN A 143 10.29 15.42 19.49
C ASN A 143 9.92 16.31 18.28
N LEU A 144 9.21 15.74 17.30
CA LEU A 144 8.80 16.45 16.09
C LEU A 144 7.47 17.19 16.24
N SER A 145 6.56 16.71 17.09
CA SER A 145 5.18 17.22 17.20
C SER A 145 5.09 18.68 17.66
N GLY A 146 5.96 19.12 18.56
CA GLY A 146 6.02 20.51 19.02
C GLY A 146 6.46 21.46 17.91
N PRO A 147 7.66 21.26 17.32
CA PRO A 147 8.13 22.05 16.18
C PRO A 147 7.23 21.98 14.95
N ALA A 148 6.56 20.84 14.71
CA ALA A 148 5.67 20.65 13.57
C ALA A 148 4.59 21.74 13.46
N LYS A 149 4.04 22.17 14.61
CA LYS A 149 3.00 23.20 14.66
C LYS A 149 3.50 24.61 14.28
N GLN A 150 4.80 24.84 14.35
CA GLN A 150 5.44 26.12 13.98
C GLN A 150 5.60 26.27 12.47
N PHE A 151 5.47 25.18 11.71
CA PHE A 151 5.54 25.25 10.27
C PHE A 151 4.22 25.82 9.72
N GLU A 152 4.26 27.09 9.34
CA GLU A 152 3.17 27.75 8.66
C GLU A 152 3.44 27.79 7.16
N PHE A 153 2.51 27.21 6.40
CA PHE A 153 2.59 27.20 4.94
C PHE A 153 1.27 27.68 4.35
N ALA A 154 1.36 28.67 3.47
CA ALA A 154 0.24 29.11 2.66
C ALA A 154 0.24 28.33 1.34
N PRO A 155 -0.88 27.73 0.89
CA PRO A 155 -0.97 27.04 -0.40
C PRO A 155 -0.51 27.89 -1.61
N ASN A 156 -0.56 29.22 -1.46
CA ASN A 156 -0.15 30.19 -2.46
C ASN A 156 1.30 30.71 -2.26
N ALA A 157 2.12 30.01 -1.48
CA ALA A 157 3.51 30.38 -1.26
C ALA A 157 4.28 30.42 -2.59
N PRO A 158 5.27 31.31 -2.72
CA PRO A 158 6.04 31.45 -3.95
C PRO A 158 6.75 30.14 -4.29
N ARG A 159 6.71 29.76 -5.57
CA ARG A 159 7.39 28.57 -6.09
C ARG A 159 8.88 28.86 -6.28
N ALA A 160 9.74 28.00 -5.76
CA ALA A 160 11.16 28.03 -6.03
C ALA A 160 11.42 27.48 -7.44
N LYS A 161 12.15 28.24 -8.27
CA LYS A 161 12.59 27.74 -9.58
C LYS A 161 13.84 26.90 -9.38
N ASN A 162 13.84 25.68 -9.91
CA ASN A 162 15.00 24.76 -9.92
C ASN A 162 15.57 24.40 -8.53
N ALA A 163 14.76 24.45 -7.48
CA ALA A 163 15.19 23.95 -6.18
C ALA A 163 15.16 22.41 -6.19
N ALA A 164 16.19 21.79 -5.64
CA ALA A 164 16.22 20.36 -5.36
C ALA A 164 15.74 20.12 -3.92
N ILE A 165 15.12 18.97 -3.69
CA ILE A 165 14.72 18.57 -2.34
C ILE A 165 15.96 18.16 -1.56
N LYS A 166 16.12 18.73 -0.38
CA LYS A 166 17.14 18.31 0.58
C LYS A 166 16.69 17.04 1.30
N ALA A 167 17.66 16.22 1.70
CA ALA A 167 17.46 14.98 2.46
C ALA A 167 16.58 15.20 3.70
N LYS A 168 15.90 14.13 4.11
CA LYS A 168 14.99 14.06 5.26
C LYS A 168 13.73 14.93 5.12
N VAL A 169 12.59 14.25 5.03
CA VAL A 169 11.29 14.85 4.74
C VAL A 169 10.34 14.61 5.91
N LEU A 170 9.72 15.68 6.41
CA LEU A 170 8.68 15.60 7.43
C LEU A 170 7.29 15.67 6.76
N PRO A 171 6.51 14.58 6.73
CA PRO A 171 5.17 14.61 6.15
C PRO A 171 4.17 15.16 7.16
N LEU A 172 3.40 16.17 6.75
CA LEU A 172 2.42 16.87 7.57
C LEU A 172 1.07 16.92 6.87
N VAL A 173 -0.01 16.73 7.62
CA VAL A 173 -1.37 16.93 7.12
C VAL A 173 -1.66 18.43 7.05
N ALA A 174 -2.06 18.90 5.88
CA ALA A 174 -2.24 20.33 5.62
C ALA A 174 -3.26 21.01 6.55
N ALA A 175 -4.35 20.30 6.87
CA ALA A 175 -5.44 20.81 7.67
C ALA A 175 -5.11 20.87 9.17
N THR A 176 -4.48 19.83 9.72
CA THR A 176 -4.25 19.69 11.16
C THR A 176 -2.84 20.09 11.59
N ARG A 177 -1.90 20.16 10.63
CA ARG A 177 -0.45 20.35 10.86
C ARG A 177 0.16 19.26 11.73
N GLU A 178 -0.50 18.11 11.82
CA GLU A 178 0.00 16.94 12.54
C GLU A 178 0.87 16.10 11.62
N LEU A 179 1.74 15.28 12.21
CA LEU A 179 2.52 14.30 11.45
C LEU A 179 1.57 13.31 10.76
N ASP A 180 1.74 13.16 9.46
CA ASP A 180 1.00 12.17 8.70
C ASP A 180 1.51 10.75 9.00
N GLY A 181 0.62 9.75 8.91
CA GLY A 181 0.97 8.34 9.11
C GLY A 181 2.05 7.82 8.13
N LEU A 182 2.29 8.52 7.03
CA LEU A 182 3.41 8.29 6.12
C LEU A 182 4.76 8.37 6.84
N TYR A 183 4.91 9.17 7.91
CA TYR A 183 6.16 9.27 8.67
C TYR A 183 6.68 7.90 9.12
N ASN A 184 5.77 7.03 9.59
CA ASN A 184 6.10 5.69 10.06
C ASN A 184 6.43 4.71 8.92
N ARG A 185 6.18 5.10 7.67
CA ARG A 185 6.45 4.31 6.46
C ARG A 185 7.63 4.86 5.65
N LEU A 186 8.18 6.01 6.04
CA LEU A 186 9.37 6.56 5.40
C LEU A 186 10.58 5.66 5.73
N PRO A 187 11.44 5.36 4.75
CA PRO A 187 12.70 4.68 5.01
C PRO A 187 13.64 5.58 5.81
N ASP A 188 14.59 4.98 6.54
CA ASP A 188 15.47 5.68 7.47
C ASP A 188 16.23 6.84 6.85
N ASP A 189 16.63 6.75 5.58
CA ASP A 189 17.34 7.81 4.85
C ASP A 189 16.46 9.05 4.60
N LEU A 190 15.14 8.87 4.52
CA LEU A 190 14.17 9.95 4.33
C LEU A 190 13.51 10.42 5.63
N ARG A 191 13.60 9.65 6.72
CA ARG A 191 12.94 9.96 7.99
C ARG A 191 13.82 10.81 8.93
N PRO A 192 13.43 12.04 9.29
CA PRO A 192 14.17 12.87 10.24
C PRO A 192 13.99 12.37 11.68
N LEU A 193 15.06 12.32 12.47
CA LEU A 193 14.99 11.88 13.88
C LEU A 193 14.64 13.03 14.85
N ASN A 194 14.87 14.26 14.41
CA ASN A 194 14.69 15.48 15.20
C ASN A 194 14.37 16.64 14.25
N ALA A 195 13.96 17.77 14.84
CA ALA A 195 13.57 18.93 14.06
C ALA A 195 14.72 19.51 13.22
N ASP A 196 15.97 19.43 13.64
CA ASP A 196 17.11 20.04 12.95
C ASP A 196 17.47 19.32 11.63
N GLU A 197 17.20 18.01 11.58
CA GLU A 197 17.31 17.19 10.38
C GLU A 197 16.23 17.49 9.34
N VAL A 198 15.09 18.08 9.73
CA VAL A 198 14.02 18.41 8.78
C VAL A 198 14.52 19.50 7.84
N LYS A 199 14.73 19.17 6.57
CA LYS A 199 15.07 20.16 5.53
C LYS A 199 13.93 20.43 4.57
N THR A 200 13.10 19.42 4.33
CA THR A 200 11.93 19.53 3.46
C THR A 200 10.69 19.06 4.22
N ILE A 201 9.58 19.75 3.99
CA ILE A 201 8.27 19.39 4.52
C ILE A 201 7.45 18.86 3.35
N LEU A 202 6.87 17.67 3.51
CA LEU A 202 5.87 17.14 2.59
C LEU A 202 4.48 17.49 3.15
N TRP A 203 3.91 18.57 2.64
CA TRP A 203 2.60 19.06 3.03
C TRP A 203 1.52 18.32 2.23
N LEU A 204 0.60 17.62 2.89
CA LEU A 204 -0.41 16.76 2.27
C LEU A 204 -1.81 17.33 2.48
N ASP A 205 -2.44 17.84 1.42
CA ASP A 205 -3.87 18.22 1.42
C ASP A 205 -4.70 17.10 0.79
N CYS A 206 -5.06 16.12 1.62
CA CYS A 206 -5.87 14.97 1.23
C CYS A 206 -7.35 15.22 1.51
N LYS A 207 -8.20 15.05 0.49
CA LYS A 207 -9.65 15.16 0.61
C LYS A 207 -10.34 13.94 0.00
N PRO A 208 -11.36 13.39 0.66
CA PRO A 208 -12.16 12.33 0.06
C PRO A 208 -12.98 12.91 -1.10
N ARG A 209 -12.98 12.21 -2.23
CA ARG A 209 -13.81 12.52 -3.41
C ARG A 209 -14.70 11.33 -3.72
N GLU A 210 -16.00 11.55 -3.88
CA GLU A 210 -16.93 10.51 -4.29
C GLU A 210 -16.51 10.00 -5.68
N ALA A 211 -16.20 8.71 -5.75
CA ALA A 211 -15.76 8.01 -6.95
C ALA A 211 -16.92 7.23 -7.60
N GLY A 212 -17.97 6.94 -6.85
CA GLY A 212 -19.15 6.22 -7.31
C GLY A 212 -20.08 5.84 -6.17
N ARG A 213 -21.00 4.91 -6.44
CA ARG A 213 -21.93 4.33 -5.47
C ARG A 213 -21.99 2.82 -5.64
N TYR A 214 -22.17 2.11 -4.54
CA TYR A 214 -22.34 0.66 -4.54
C TYR A 214 -23.74 0.27 -5.06
N GLU A 215 -23.81 -0.76 -5.91
CA GLU A 215 -25.07 -1.19 -6.52
C GLU A 215 -26.05 -1.79 -5.50
N GLU A 216 -25.54 -2.49 -4.47
CA GLU A 216 -26.35 -3.26 -3.53
C GLU A 216 -27.11 -2.37 -2.53
N ASP A 217 -26.48 -1.28 -2.04
CA ASP A 217 -27.04 -0.43 -0.99
C ASP A 217 -27.07 1.07 -1.33
N GLY A 218 -26.60 1.46 -2.53
CA GLY A 218 -26.53 2.85 -2.97
C GLY A 218 -25.55 3.72 -2.18
N SER A 219 -24.74 3.13 -1.29
CA SER A 219 -23.82 3.88 -0.44
C SER A 219 -22.68 4.49 -1.26
N PRO A 220 -22.23 5.71 -0.94
CA PRO A 220 -21.17 6.39 -1.67
C PRO A 220 -19.82 5.69 -1.44
N ALA A 221 -19.07 5.53 -2.53
CA ALA A 221 -17.70 5.03 -2.52
C ALA A 221 -16.75 6.21 -2.73
N TYR A 222 -15.74 6.37 -1.86
CA TYR A 222 -14.81 7.48 -1.92
C TYR A 222 -13.40 7.01 -2.30
N ARG A 223 -12.65 7.91 -2.93
CA ARG A 223 -11.21 7.82 -3.10
C ARG A 223 -10.55 9.11 -2.63
N ASP A 224 -9.38 9.01 -2.04
CA ASP A 224 -8.63 10.18 -1.62
C ASP A 224 -8.04 10.89 -2.85
N VAL A 225 -8.11 12.22 -2.86
CA VAL A 225 -7.34 13.08 -3.77
C VAL A 225 -6.40 13.88 -2.88
N CYS A 226 -5.10 13.64 -3.02
CA CYS A 226 -4.07 14.27 -2.21
C CYS A 226 -3.21 15.19 -3.06
N ASN A 227 -3.21 16.48 -2.73
CA ASN A 227 -2.24 17.40 -3.28
C ASN A 227 -1.00 17.39 -2.38
N ALA A 228 0.12 16.92 -2.92
CA ALA A 228 1.38 16.88 -2.21
C ALA A 228 2.24 18.08 -2.59
N TYR A 229 2.66 18.85 -1.59
CA TYR A 229 3.56 19.98 -1.76
C TYR A 229 4.87 19.67 -1.05
N LEU A 230 5.97 19.77 -1.79
CA LEU A 230 7.31 19.71 -1.20
C LEU A 230 7.76 21.13 -0.93
N VAL A 231 7.96 21.46 0.35
CA VAL A 231 8.26 22.80 0.83
C VAL A 231 9.64 22.79 1.46
N ASP A 232 10.53 23.64 0.97
CA ASP A 232 11.84 23.85 1.62
C ASP A 232 11.61 24.58 2.95
N ARG A 233 12.10 23.99 4.04
CA ARG A 233 11.84 24.49 5.40
C ARG A 233 12.44 25.88 5.62
N GLU A 234 13.65 26.13 5.12
CA GLU A 234 14.40 27.36 5.39
C GLU A 234 13.78 28.56 4.67
N SER A 235 13.38 28.38 3.41
CA SER A 235 12.82 29.44 2.58
C SER A 235 11.29 29.52 2.61
N ALA A 236 10.62 28.51 3.16
CA ALA A 236 9.16 28.34 3.12
C ALA A 236 8.57 28.40 1.70
N LYS A 237 9.34 27.98 0.69
CA LYS A 237 8.94 27.99 -0.73
C LYS A 237 8.52 26.62 -1.21
N ILE A 238 7.54 26.59 -2.11
CA ILE A 238 7.12 25.36 -2.80
C ILE A 238 8.19 24.99 -3.82
N VAL A 239 8.81 23.85 -3.63
CA VAL A 239 9.77 23.26 -4.57
C VAL A 239 9.03 22.53 -5.68
N LYS A 240 8.10 21.66 -5.32
CA LYS A 240 7.33 20.82 -6.25
C LYS A 240 5.91 20.61 -5.75
N VAL A 241 4.99 20.41 -6.69
CA VAL A 241 3.61 19.99 -6.43
C VAL A 241 3.29 18.80 -7.31
N GLN A 242 2.57 17.82 -6.77
CA GLN A 242 2.00 16.72 -7.54
C GLN A 242 0.70 16.27 -6.89
N ASP A 243 -0.28 15.96 -7.75
CA ASP A 243 -1.56 15.44 -7.32
C ASP A 243 -1.51 13.91 -7.35
N PHE A 244 -2.01 13.29 -6.28
CA PHE A 244 -2.09 11.85 -6.12
C PHE A 244 -3.55 11.43 -6.02
N LEU A 245 -3.86 10.35 -6.72
CA LEU A 245 -5.16 9.72 -6.67
C LEU A 245 -5.06 8.43 -5.88
N GLY A 246 -5.93 8.28 -4.89
CA GLY A 246 -6.06 7.05 -4.13
C GLY A 246 -6.56 5.90 -4.99
N GLU A 247 -6.41 4.69 -4.46
CA GLU A 247 -6.87 3.48 -5.15
C GLU A 247 -8.38 3.58 -5.47
N PRO A 248 -8.84 2.99 -6.59
CA PRO A 248 -10.27 2.90 -6.84
C PRO A 248 -10.93 2.05 -5.73
N PRO A 249 -12.07 2.47 -5.18
CA PRO A 249 -12.81 1.62 -4.25
C PRO A 249 -13.21 0.31 -4.96
N PRO A 250 -13.32 -0.83 -4.24
CA PRO A 250 -13.75 -2.07 -4.86
C PRO A 250 -15.17 -1.91 -5.41
N LEU A 251 -15.49 -2.67 -6.46
CA LEU A 251 -16.82 -2.62 -7.10
C LEU A 251 -17.94 -3.10 -6.17
N LYS A 252 -17.60 -4.00 -5.23
CA LYS A 252 -18.51 -4.55 -4.24
C LYS A 252 -18.02 -4.24 -2.84
N LYS A 253 -18.97 -3.93 -1.96
CA LYS A 253 -18.72 -3.65 -0.56
C LYS A 253 -18.51 -4.97 0.18
N GLN A 254 -17.33 -5.15 0.79
CA GLN A 254 -16.97 -6.40 1.47
C GLN A 254 -17.02 -6.29 3.00
N TRP A 255 -17.41 -5.15 3.54
CA TRP A 255 -17.40 -4.88 4.99
C TRP A 255 -18.69 -4.23 5.46
N ALA A 256 -18.98 -4.41 6.74
CA ALA A 256 -20.04 -3.68 7.44
C ALA A 256 -19.59 -2.24 7.71
N GLY A 257 -20.32 -1.24 7.22
CA GLY A 257 -20.06 0.18 7.43
C GLY A 257 -20.27 1.03 6.18
N ASN A 258 -20.51 2.33 6.32
CA ASN A 258 -20.98 3.16 5.20
C ASN A 258 -19.87 3.72 4.29
N TYR A 259 -18.60 3.36 4.50
CA TYR A 259 -17.48 4.02 3.84
C TYR A 259 -16.40 3.03 3.37
N ALA A 260 -16.05 3.12 2.09
CA ALA A 260 -14.76 2.73 1.52
C ALA A 260 -13.98 4.00 1.23
N SER A 261 -12.72 4.07 1.61
CA SER A 261 -11.79 5.08 1.12
C SER A 261 -10.59 4.38 0.50
N GLY A 262 -10.45 4.46 -0.81
CA GLY A 262 -9.18 4.14 -1.44
C GLY A 262 -8.16 5.23 -1.11
N LYS A 263 -7.12 4.85 -0.36
CA LYS A 263 -6.08 5.78 0.10
C LYS A 263 -4.99 5.92 -0.96
N VAL A 264 -4.25 7.03 -0.90
CA VAL A 264 -3.01 7.16 -1.68
C VAL A 264 -1.97 6.19 -1.13
N LEU A 265 -1.36 5.42 -2.02
CA LEU A 265 -0.30 4.48 -1.67
C LEU A 265 0.94 5.24 -1.19
N PRO A 266 1.47 4.94 0.02
CA PRO A 266 2.70 5.53 0.55
C PRO A 266 3.88 5.42 -0.41
N GLU A 267 3.96 4.33 -1.16
CA GLU A 267 5.00 4.06 -2.14
C GLU A 267 5.04 5.12 -3.25
N ALA A 268 3.88 5.64 -3.67
CA ALA A 268 3.80 6.70 -4.66
C ALA A 268 4.37 8.03 -4.12
N LEU A 269 4.09 8.35 -2.85
CA LEU A 269 4.62 9.53 -2.19
C LEU A 269 6.14 9.41 -1.93
N ILE A 270 6.61 8.22 -1.56
CA ILE A 270 8.06 7.95 -1.38
C ILE A 270 8.79 8.06 -2.71
N ALA A 271 8.24 7.48 -3.79
CA ALA A 271 8.80 7.59 -5.12
C ALA A 271 8.88 9.06 -5.57
N TYR A 272 7.83 9.83 -5.32
CA TYR A 272 7.78 11.27 -5.59
C TYR A 272 8.87 12.06 -4.85
N ILE A 273 9.07 11.78 -3.56
CA ILE A 273 10.17 12.39 -2.79
C ILE A 273 11.51 12.07 -3.45
N ARG A 274 11.79 10.79 -3.74
CA ARG A 274 13.07 10.34 -4.31
C ARG A 274 13.33 10.91 -5.70
N GLU A 275 12.31 10.96 -6.56
CA GLU A 275 12.44 11.50 -7.93
C GLU A 275 12.88 12.97 -7.92
N ASN A 276 12.45 13.73 -6.91
CA ASN A 276 12.76 15.15 -6.79
C ASN A 276 13.97 15.45 -5.87
N GLN A 277 14.64 14.42 -5.36
CA GLN A 277 15.95 14.55 -4.69
C GLN A 277 17.09 14.60 -5.71
N PRO A 278 18.17 15.36 -5.42
CA PRO A 278 19.38 15.32 -6.22
C PRO A 278 20.05 13.95 -6.06
N GLU A 279 20.70 13.47 -7.12
CA GLU A 279 21.28 12.11 -7.17
C GLU A 279 22.26 11.84 -6.02
N ALA A 280 23.04 12.84 -5.61
CA ALA A 280 23.99 12.74 -4.49
C ALA A 280 23.32 12.51 -3.12
N GLU A 281 22.03 12.84 -2.97
CA GLU A 281 21.27 12.66 -1.73
C GLU A 281 20.31 11.48 -1.79
N ARG A 282 20.16 10.84 -2.96
CA ARG A 282 19.35 9.62 -3.08
C ARG A 282 20.09 8.48 -2.39
N GLY A 283 19.62 8.12 -1.20
CA GLY A 283 20.02 6.88 -0.55
C GLY A 283 19.69 5.67 -1.45
N PRO A 284 20.26 4.48 -1.15
CA PRO A 284 19.92 3.26 -1.86
C PRO A 284 18.40 3.06 -1.86
N ILE A 285 17.84 2.56 -2.96
CA ILE A 285 16.42 2.21 -3.03
C ILE A 285 16.21 1.08 -2.02
N ARG A 286 15.70 1.45 -0.84
CA ARG A 286 15.20 0.53 0.16
C ARG A 286 13.69 0.56 0.03
N PHE A 287 13.09 -0.59 -0.19
CA PHE A 287 11.65 -0.69 -0.04
C PHE A 287 11.29 -0.38 1.41
N ALA A 288 10.07 0.10 1.65
CA ALA A 288 9.59 0.25 3.02
C ALA A 288 9.77 -1.09 3.76
N SER A 289 9.47 -2.22 3.09
CA SER A 289 9.69 -3.58 3.58
C SER A 289 11.14 -3.93 3.93
N ASP A 290 12.13 -3.26 3.33
CA ASP A 290 13.54 -3.50 3.59
C ASP A 290 14.07 -2.69 4.77
N SER A 291 13.28 -1.72 5.24
CA SER A 291 13.61 -1.06 6.48
C SER A 291 13.56 -2.11 7.59
N PRO A 292 14.60 -2.25 8.43
CA PRO A 292 14.59 -3.15 9.59
C PRO A 292 13.42 -2.87 10.55
N ASP A 293 12.74 -1.75 10.32
CA ASP A 293 11.63 -1.14 11.03
C ASP A 293 10.24 -1.41 10.41
N HIS A 294 10.12 -2.22 9.34
CA HIS A 294 8.82 -2.53 8.74
C HIS A 294 8.00 -3.49 9.63
N HIS A 295 7.38 -2.90 10.64
CA HIS A 295 6.66 -3.51 11.76
C HIS A 295 5.49 -4.42 11.41
N ILE A 296 4.95 -4.31 10.20
CA ILE A 296 3.80 -5.12 9.79
C ILE A 296 4.19 -6.61 9.77
N TRP A 297 5.46 -6.91 9.46
CA TRP A 297 5.95 -8.28 9.44
C TRP A 297 6.27 -8.82 10.85
N PHE A 298 6.81 -8.01 11.75
CA PHE A 298 7.09 -8.47 13.13
C PHE A 298 5.82 -8.71 13.97
N LYS A 299 4.73 -7.97 13.70
CA LYS A 299 3.42 -8.26 14.33
C LYS A 299 2.87 -9.61 13.88
N SER A 300 3.07 -9.99 12.63
CA SER A 300 2.68 -11.32 12.16
C SER A 300 3.60 -12.40 12.74
N GLU A 301 4.92 -12.20 12.84
CA GLU A 301 5.82 -13.13 13.53
C GLU A 301 5.41 -13.40 14.99
N THR A 302 5.08 -12.33 15.73
CA THR A 302 4.62 -12.46 17.11
C THR A 302 3.31 -13.27 17.14
N LEU A 303 2.36 -12.95 16.27
CA LEU A 303 1.11 -13.71 16.14
C LEU A 303 1.36 -15.19 15.80
N TYR A 304 2.17 -15.48 14.78
CA TYR A 304 2.50 -16.86 14.38
C TYR A 304 3.19 -17.62 15.52
N SER A 305 4.14 -17.00 16.21
CA SER A 305 4.82 -17.63 17.33
C SER A 305 3.87 -17.92 18.51
N THR A 306 2.90 -17.04 18.79
CA THR A 306 1.86 -17.29 19.80
C THR A 306 0.92 -18.43 19.40
N ILE A 307 0.54 -18.51 18.11
CA ILE A 307 -0.26 -19.62 17.57
C ILE A 307 0.52 -20.94 17.70
N VAL A 308 1.80 -20.95 17.34
CA VAL A 308 2.67 -22.13 17.47
C VAL A 308 2.79 -22.55 18.94
N LEU A 309 2.97 -21.61 19.88
CA LEU A 309 2.99 -21.90 21.31
C LEU A 309 1.67 -22.49 21.81
N ALA A 310 0.53 -21.96 21.36
CA ALA A 310 -0.79 -22.48 21.72
C ALA A 310 -0.99 -23.91 21.21
N LEU A 311 -0.58 -24.18 19.97
CA LEU A 311 -0.63 -25.52 19.37
C LEU A 311 0.30 -26.50 20.10
N LEU A 312 1.54 -26.09 20.41
CA LEU A 312 2.46 -26.90 21.19
C LEU A 312 1.89 -27.18 22.59
N GLY A 313 1.31 -26.17 23.24
CA GLY A 313 0.61 -26.31 24.52
C GLY A 313 -0.52 -27.35 24.46
N ALA A 314 -1.37 -27.28 23.43
CA ALA A 314 -2.46 -28.22 23.22
C ALA A 314 -1.97 -29.66 22.99
N VAL A 315 -0.91 -29.84 22.19
CA VAL A 315 -0.27 -31.15 21.97
C VAL A 315 0.30 -31.71 23.28
N GLY A 316 0.98 -30.88 24.08
CA GLY A 316 1.53 -31.27 25.37
C GLY A 316 0.45 -31.71 26.36
N LEU A 317 -0.65 -30.95 26.46
CA LEU A 317 -1.80 -31.28 27.30
C LEU A 317 -2.49 -32.58 26.83
N GLY A 318 -2.69 -32.75 25.53
CA GLY A 318 -3.28 -33.97 24.97
C GLY A 318 -2.44 -35.21 25.26
N TRP A 319 -1.12 -35.11 25.10
CA TRP A 319 -0.18 -36.18 25.44
C TRP A 319 -0.20 -36.51 26.94
N LEU A 320 -0.23 -35.49 27.80
CA LEU A 320 -0.31 -35.67 29.25
C LEU A 320 -1.60 -36.44 29.64
N VAL A 321 -2.75 -36.02 29.12
CA VAL A 321 -4.04 -36.69 29.38
C VAL A 321 -4.03 -38.13 28.89
N PHE A 322 -3.48 -38.39 27.70
CA PHE A 322 -3.32 -39.75 27.17
C PHE A 322 -2.46 -40.62 28.10
N ARG A 323 -1.33 -40.08 28.58
CA ARG A 323 -0.43 -40.81 29.49
C ARG A 323 -1.08 -41.08 30.84
N ILE A 324 -1.80 -40.12 31.41
CA ILE A 324 -2.56 -40.33 32.66
C ILE A 324 -3.58 -41.44 32.47
N LYS A 325 -4.37 -41.41 31.38
CA LYS A 325 -5.34 -42.47 31.07
C LYS A 325 -4.70 -43.85 30.89
N SER A 326 -3.48 -43.93 30.35
CA SER A 326 -2.78 -45.21 30.18
C SER A 326 -2.26 -45.83 31.49
N LEU A 327 -2.30 -45.10 32.60
CA LEU A 327 -1.85 -45.58 33.92
C LEU A 327 -2.98 -46.16 34.78
N PHE A 328 -4.25 -45.88 34.44
CA PHE A 328 -5.44 -46.37 35.14
C PHE A 328 -6.16 -47.43 34.30
#